data_AF-A0A2V5V3Y3-F1
#
_entry.id   AF-A0A2V5V3Y3-F1
#
_cell.length_a   1.000
_cell.length_b   1.000
_cell.length_c   1.000
_cell.angle_alpha   90.00
_cell.angle_beta   90.00
_cell.angle_gamma   90.00
#
_symmetry.space_group_name_H-M   'P 1'
#
loop_
_entity.id
_entity.type
_entity.pdbx_description
1 polymer ?
#
loop_
_entity_poly.entity_id
_entity_poly.type
_entity_poly.pdbx_seq_one_letter_code
_entity_poly.pdbx_strand_id
1 'polypeptide(L)'
;MPRSVKFSLETFLCLALFCVAADHCADQAGGLRGHNVSDRSSPAERLSRYGIWAGLWGENIANGKTTARAIVLTLIIDDGRPGRPHRKNIFNPNFNYAGAAYGTARALWQRLHD
;
A
#
# COMPACT_ATOMS: atom_id res chain seq x y z
N MET A 1 14.18 -35.43 6.45
CA MET A 1 14.62 -34.17 7.07
C MET A 1 13.72 -33.06 6.57
N PRO A 2 12.96 -32.33 7.41
CA PRO A 2 12.16 -31.21 6.93
C PRO A 2 13.10 -30.05 6.59
N ARG A 3 12.95 -29.49 5.39
CA ARG A 3 13.64 -28.25 5.02
C ARG A 3 12.95 -27.10 5.76
N SER A 4 13.63 -26.48 6.71
CA SER A 4 13.14 -25.26 7.34
C SER A 4 13.10 -24.14 6.30
N VAL A 5 11.90 -23.67 5.96
CA VAL A 5 11.72 -22.48 5.13
C VAL A 5 12.14 -21.29 5.97
N LYS A 6 13.30 -20.70 5.66
CA LYS A 6 13.74 -19.44 6.26
C LYS A 6 13.04 -18.30 5.53
N PHE A 7 12.05 -17.68 6.15
CA PHE A 7 11.50 -16.41 5.67
C PHE A 7 12.44 -15.28 6.07
N SER A 8 12.82 -14.44 5.11
CA SER A 8 13.63 -13.24 5.39
C SER A 8 12.74 -12.13 5.95
N LEU A 9 13.33 -11.24 6.75
CA LEU A 9 12.65 -10.02 7.22
C LEU A 9 12.17 -9.15 6.04
N GLU A 10 12.90 -9.15 4.93
CA GLU A 10 12.58 -8.43 3.70
C GLU A 10 11.27 -8.93 3.09
N THR A 11 11.10 -10.26 3.02
CA THR A 11 9.87 -10.90 2.55
C THR A 11 8.69 -10.54 3.44
N PHE A 12 8.89 -10.51 4.75
CA PHE A 12 7.86 -10.09 5.71
C PHE A 12 7.45 -8.62 5.49
N LEU A 13 8.42 -7.71 5.33
CA LEU A 13 8.16 -6.29 5.11
C LEU A 13 7.39 -6.03 3.81
N CYS A 14 7.79 -6.65 2.70
CA CYS A 14 7.07 -6.50 1.43
C CYS A 14 5.63 -7.04 1.52
N LEU A 15 5.43 -8.20 2.17
CA LEU A 15 4.10 -8.77 2.36
C LEU A 15 3.22 -7.89 3.27
N ALA A 16 3.78 -7.39 4.37
CA ALA A 16 3.09 -6.47 5.27
C ALA A 16 2.65 -5.18 4.55
N LEU A 17 3.54 -4.57 3.76
CA LEU A 17 3.21 -3.38 2.97
C LEU A 17 2.14 -3.66 1.91
N PHE A 18 2.16 -4.85 1.29
CA PHE A 18 1.11 -5.28 0.37
C PHE A 18 -0.25 -5.39 1.08
N CYS A 19 -0.31 -6.05 2.24
CA CYS A 19 -1.57 -6.21 2.98
C CYS A 19 -2.14 -4.87 3.43
N VAL A 20 -1.30 -3.95 3.92
CA VAL A 20 -1.72 -2.57 4.28
C VAL A 20 -2.30 -1.85 3.06
N ALA A 21 -1.63 -1.94 1.90
CA ALA A 21 -2.11 -1.33 0.67
C ALA A 21 -3.44 -1.96 0.20
N ALA A 22 -3.60 -3.28 0.34
CA ALA A 22 -4.79 -4.02 -0.04
C ALA A 22 -6.00 -3.63 0.83
N ASP A 23 -5.82 -3.56 2.15
CA ASP A 23 -6.85 -3.12 3.08
C ASP A 23 -7.28 -1.68 2.79
N HIS A 24 -6.31 -0.78 2.58
CA HIS A 24 -6.63 0.62 2.27
C HIS A 24 -7.35 0.75 0.92
N CYS A 25 -6.91 0.00 -0.10
CA CYS A 25 -7.59 -0.05 -1.39
C CYS A 25 -9.03 -0.60 -1.26
N ALA A 26 -9.24 -1.59 -0.39
CA ALA A 26 -10.55 -2.13 -0.09
C ALA A 26 -11.43 -1.15 0.71
N ASP A 27 -10.85 -0.29 1.55
CA ASP A 27 -11.58 0.75 2.27
C ASP A 27 -12.05 1.88 1.35
N GLN A 28 -11.20 2.30 0.42
CA GLN A 28 -11.50 3.34 -0.58
C GLN A 28 -12.66 2.95 -1.53
N ALA A 29 -12.98 1.66 -1.59
CA ALA A 29 -14.20 1.14 -2.19
C ALA A 29 -15.49 1.79 -1.67
N GLY A 30 -15.50 2.15 -0.37
CA GLY A 30 -16.64 2.74 0.32
C GLY A 30 -16.88 4.21 -0.05
N GLY A 31 -16.12 4.78 -0.98
CA GLY A 31 -16.27 6.16 -1.46
C GLY A 31 -15.36 7.17 -0.77
N LEU A 32 -14.63 6.75 0.27
CA LEU A 32 -13.56 7.56 0.87
C LEU A 32 -12.35 7.59 -0.07
N ARG A 33 -11.68 8.74 -0.14
CA ARG A 33 -10.51 8.95 -1.01
C ARG A 33 -9.38 9.61 -0.24
N GLY A 34 -8.15 9.32 -0.68
CA GLY A 34 -6.94 9.85 -0.07
C GLY A 34 -6.53 9.06 1.18
N HIS A 35 -5.84 9.71 2.11
CA HIS A 35 -5.24 9.06 3.29
C HIS A 35 -6.25 8.69 4.39
N ASN A 36 -7.49 9.17 4.26
CA ASN A 36 -8.57 8.90 5.21
C ASN A 36 -9.15 7.51 4.98
N VAL A 37 -9.54 6.87 6.07
CA VAL A 37 -10.16 5.55 6.10
C VAL A 37 -11.43 5.54 6.93
N SER A 38 -12.29 4.56 6.71
CA SER A 38 -13.60 4.45 7.37
C SER A 38 -13.50 4.35 8.89
N ASP A 39 -12.49 3.64 9.40
CA ASP A 39 -12.23 3.45 10.83
C ASP A 39 -11.42 4.59 11.47
N ARG A 40 -11.10 5.64 10.69
CA ARG A 40 -10.32 6.82 11.09
C ARG A 40 -8.89 6.52 11.55
N SER A 41 -8.37 5.32 11.31
CA SER A 41 -6.97 5.00 11.62
C SER A 41 -6.00 5.80 10.75
N SER A 42 -4.94 6.28 11.37
CA SER A 42 -3.79 6.86 10.70
C SER A 42 -3.02 5.79 9.91
N PRO A 43 -2.23 6.18 8.89
CA PRO A 43 -1.37 5.23 8.17
C PRO A 43 -0.43 4.43 9.08
N ALA A 44 0.09 5.05 10.15
CA ALA A 44 0.94 4.38 11.13
C ALA A 44 0.20 3.28 11.91
N GLU A 45 -1.06 3.53 12.30
CA GLU A 45 -1.90 2.52 12.95
C GLU A 45 -2.21 1.35 12.00
N ARG A 46 -2.41 1.62 10.70
CA ARG A 46 -2.60 0.56 9.69
C ARG A 46 -1.35 -0.30 9.52
N LEU A 47 -0.18 0.33 9.40
CA LEU A 47 1.12 -0.36 9.35
C LEU A 47 1.37 -1.22 10.59
N SER A 48 0.99 -0.73 11.76
CA SER A 48 1.19 -1.45 13.04
C SER A 48 0.40 -2.76 13.12
N ARG A 49 -0.76 -2.87 12.45
CA ARG A 49 -1.55 -4.12 12.38
C ARG A 49 -0.78 -5.26 11.70
N TYR A 50 0.18 -4.91 10.84
CA TYR A 50 1.02 -5.85 10.10
C TYR A 50 2.46 -5.88 10.60
N GLY A 51 2.70 -5.43 11.84
CA GLY A 51 4.01 -5.51 12.48
C GLY A 51 5.00 -4.41 12.10
N ILE A 52 4.56 -3.35 11.43
CA ILE A 52 5.38 -2.17 11.11
C ILE A 52 5.03 -1.03 12.08
N TRP A 53 5.71 -1.03 13.22
CA TRP A 53 5.52 -0.10 14.34
C TRP A 53 6.45 1.14 14.37
N ALA A 54 7.52 1.15 13.57
CA ALA A 54 8.53 2.21 13.60
C ALA A 54 9.26 2.33 12.25
N GLY A 55 9.90 3.46 12.03
CA GLY A 55 10.70 3.75 10.84
C GLY A 55 10.06 4.76 9.90
N LEU A 56 10.72 4.97 8.77
CA LEU A 56 10.25 5.88 7.72
C LEU A 56 9.25 5.14 6.83
N TRP A 57 8.08 5.73 6.61
CA TRP A 57 7.05 5.20 5.70
C TRP A 57 6.49 6.32 4.82
N GLY A 58 5.90 5.95 3.69
CA GLY A 58 5.25 6.85 2.76
C GLY A 58 4.07 6.15 2.09
N GLU A 59 3.00 6.91 1.84
CA GLU A 59 1.80 6.40 1.18
C GLU A 59 1.53 7.20 -0.10
N ASN A 60 1.41 6.49 -1.22
CA ASN A 60 1.10 7.07 -2.52
C ASN A 60 -0.22 6.50 -3.04
N ILE A 61 -1.14 7.37 -3.46
CA ILE A 61 -2.49 6.98 -3.88
C ILE A 61 -2.80 7.61 -5.23
N ALA A 62 -3.13 6.77 -6.21
CA ALA A 62 -3.58 7.21 -7.53
C ALA A 62 -5.04 6.81 -7.75
N ASN A 63 -5.83 7.71 -8.33
CA ASN A 63 -7.22 7.46 -8.70
C ASN A 63 -7.43 7.74 -10.19
N GLY A 64 -8.40 7.05 -10.81
CA GLY A 64 -8.86 7.37 -12.16
C GLY A 64 -8.02 6.82 -13.32
N LYS A 65 -7.04 5.96 -13.05
CA LYS A 65 -6.26 5.24 -14.07
C LYS A 65 -6.45 3.73 -13.90
N THR A 66 -6.52 3.00 -15.00
CA THR A 66 -6.84 1.56 -15.01
C THR A 66 -5.67 0.67 -15.40
N THR A 67 -4.54 1.25 -15.81
CA THR A 67 -3.34 0.49 -16.16
C THR A 67 -2.20 0.82 -15.20
N ALA A 68 -1.42 -0.19 -14.83
CA ALA A 68 -0.28 -0.03 -13.93
C ALA A 68 0.69 1.06 -14.43
N ARG A 69 0.99 1.07 -15.73
CA ARG A 69 1.86 2.08 -16.35
C ARG A 69 1.30 3.49 -16.17
N ALA A 70 0.00 3.71 -16.42
CA ALA A 70 -0.60 5.03 -16.26
C ALA A 70 -0.64 5.47 -14.79
N ILE A 71 -0.84 4.54 -13.86
CA ILE A 71 -0.81 4.80 -12.41
C ILE A 71 0.59 5.26 -12.00
N VAL A 72 1.63 4.49 -12.34
CA VAL A 72 3.03 4.81 -12.03
C VAL A 72 3.42 6.15 -12.64
N LEU A 73 3.07 6.40 -13.90
CA LEU A 73 3.32 7.71 -14.53
C LEU A 73 2.59 8.85 -13.82
N THR A 74 1.35 8.65 -13.39
CA THR A 74 0.61 9.69 -12.65
C THR A 74 1.31 10.03 -11.34
N LEU A 75 1.79 9.04 -10.59
CA LEU A 75 2.50 9.25 -9.32
C LEU A 75 3.91 9.85 -9.52
N ILE A 76 4.61 9.45 -10.58
CA ILE A 76 5.93 9.99 -10.91
C ILE A 76 5.80 11.42 -11.43
N ILE A 77 4.91 11.66 -12.40
CA ILE A 77 4.70 13.00 -12.97
C ILE A 77 4.13 13.91 -11.89
N ASP A 78 3.20 13.44 -11.07
CA ASP A 78 2.64 14.17 -9.93
C ASP A 78 2.18 15.59 -10.31
N ASP A 79 1.40 15.68 -11.38
CA ASP A 79 0.95 16.95 -11.94
C ASP A 79 -0.10 17.61 -11.05
N GLY A 80 -0.10 18.95 -11.00
CA GLY A 80 -1.02 19.73 -10.18
C GLY A 80 -0.85 19.60 -8.65
N ARG A 81 0.16 18.87 -8.15
CA ARG A 81 0.47 18.73 -6.72
C ARG A 81 1.69 19.58 -6.35
N PRO A 82 1.53 20.68 -5.58
CA PRO A 82 2.66 21.49 -5.11
C PRO A 82 3.70 20.62 -4.40
N GLY A 83 4.97 20.80 -4.76
CA GLY A 83 6.07 20.05 -4.14
C GLY A 83 6.19 18.58 -4.54
N ARG A 84 5.31 18.07 -5.42
CA ARG A 84 5.36 16.72 -6.03
C ARG A 84 5.62 15.60 -4.99
N PRO A 85 4.79 15.48 -3.94
CA PRO A 85 5.02 14.58 -2.82
C PRO A 85 5.09 13.10 -3.20
N HIS A 86 4.28 12.62 -4.15
CA HIS A 86 4.30 11.22 -4.57
C HIS A 86 5.61 10.88 -5.27
N ARG A 87 6.09 11.79 -6.15
CA ARG A 87 7.39 11.68 -6.81
C ARG A 87 8.51 11.62 -5.77
N LYS A 88 8.48 12.50 -4.77
CA LYS A 88 9.49 12.51 -3.70
C LYS A 88 9.52 11.20 -2.93
N ASN A 89 8.36 10.62 -2.64
CA ASN A 89 8.30 9.30 -2.02
C ASN A 89 8.92 8.23 -2.93
N ILE A 90 8.56 8.17 -4.22
CA ILE A 90 9.08 7.15 -5.15
C ILE A 90 10.61 7.19 -5.27
N PHE A 91 11.20 8.39 -5.28
CA PHE A 91 12.64 8.56 -5.44
C PHE A 91 13.39 8.83 -4.13
N ASN A 92 12.77 8.61 -2.97
CA ASN A 92 13.45 8.76 -1.69
C ASN A 92 14.38 7.55 -1.49
N PRO A 93 15.72 7.74 -1.43
CA PRO A 93 16.68 6.64 -1.29
C PRO A 93 16.58 5.92 0.05
N ASN A 94 15.86 6.48 1.03
CA ASN A 94 15.63 5.86 2.33
C ASN A 94 14.52 4.80 2.31
N PHE A 95 13.75 4.68 1.23
CA PHE A 95 12.76 3.60 1.07
C PHE A 95 13.37 2.42 0.31
N ASN A 96 13.43 1.27 0.98
CA ASN A 96 14.02 0.04 0.44
C ASN A 96 12.99 -1.03 0.06
N TYR A 97 11.74 -0.88 0.50
CA TYR A 97 10.67 -1.85 0.31
C TYR A 97 9.38 -1.12 -0.09
N ALA A 98 8.58 -1.79 -0.91
CA ALA A 98 7.29 -1.27 -1.35
C ALA A 98 6.26 -2.39 -1.45
N GLY A 99 5.01 -2.06 -1.13
CA GLY A 99 3.84 -2.88 -1.41
C GLY A 99 2.84 -2.06 -2.21
N ALA A 100 2.12 -2.70 -3.12
CA ALA A 100 1.13 -2.04 -3.96
C ALA A 100 -0.11 -2.92 -4.11
N ALA A 101 -1.28 -2.28 -4.07
CA ALA A 101 -2.54 -2.91 -4.38
C ALA A 101 -3.31 -2.04 -5.37
N TYR A 102 -4.09 -2.70 -6.23
CA TYR A 102 -4.97 -2.06 -7.18
C TYR A 102 -6.30 -2.82 -7.15
N GLY A 103 -7.40 -2.09 -7.06
CA GLY A 103 -8.71 -2.71 -7.02
C GLY A 103 -9.82 -1.69 -7.17
N THR A 104 -10.89 -2.13 -7.81
CA THR A 104 -12.22 -1.56 -7.64
C THR A 104 -12.87 -2.41 -6.55
N ALA A 105 -13.17 -1.84 -5.38
CA ALA A 105 -14.18 -2.34 -4.46
C ALA A 105 -14.68 -3.80 -4.65
N ARG A 106 -14.20 -4.72 -3.79
CA ARG A 106 -14.69 -6.08 -3.48
C ARG A 106 -13.69 -7.21 -3.79
N ALA A 107 -12.67 -7.35 -2.93
CA ALA A 107 -12.11 -8.67 -2.67
C ALA A 107 -13.10 -9.44 -1.79
N LEU A 108 -14.00 -10.19 -2.43
CA LEU A 108 -14.72 -11.29 -1.79
C LEU A 108 -13.69 -12.31 -1.31
N TRP A 109 -13.19 -12.17 -0.08
CA TRP A 109 -12.65 -13.32 0.66
C TRP A 109 -13.85 -14.17 1.14
N GLN A 110 -14.53 -14.82 0.19
CA GLN A 110 -15.32 -15.99 0.56
C GLN A 110 -14.33 -17.09 0.92
N ARG A 111 -14.20 -17.28 2.23
CA ARG A 111 -13.74 -18.49 2.90
C ARG A 111 -14.26 -19.73 2.15
N LEU A 112 -13.47 -20.27 1.24
CA LEU A 112 -13.58 -21.65 0.78
C LEU A 112 -12.56 -22.46 1.57
N HIS A 113 -12.96 -22.77 2.80
CA HIS A 113 -12.58 -24.01 3.44
C HIS A 113 -13.90 -24.70 3.77
N ASP A 114 -14.19 -25.75 3.02
CA ASP A 114 -14.86 -26.91 3.60
C ASP A 114 -13.96 -27.50 4.69
#